data_AF-A0A2J4GAP6-F1
#
_entry.id   AF-A0A2J4GAP6-F1
#
_cell.length_a   1.000
_cell.length_b   1.000
_cell.length_c   1.000
_cell.angle_alpha   90.00
_cell.angle_beta   90.00
_cell.angle_gamma   90.00
#
_symmetry.space_group_name_H-M   'P 1'
#
loop_
_entity.id
_entity.type
_entity.pdbx_description
1 polymer ?
#
loop_
_entity_poly.entity_id
_entity_poly.type
_entity_poly.pdbx_seq_one_letter_code
_entity_poly.pdbx_strand_id
1 'polypeptide(L)'
;MKTREALTLALVLFSSASLFLPFLLKVGFGEQGFAPEFLLVLFASYAIGFTTARISKAMAVFLAAYGLAVILTVQLIRAPLDALMGTLNGDLAAIVVERNVLFTSLVVVAPLSFVFLVFGAYRGESARRKER
;
A
#
# COMPACT_ATOMS: atom_id res chain seq x y z
N MET A 1 20.86 19.49 2.33
CA MET A 1 19.37 19.53 2.30
C MET A 1 18.76 18.33 1.56
N LYS A 2 19.20 17.99 0.34
CA LYS A 2 18.70 16.84 -0.45
C LYS A 2 18.72 15.47 0.25
N THR A 3 19.73 15.19 1.08
CA THR A 3 19.89 13.89 1.76
C THR A 3 18.83 13.63 2.83
N ARG A 4 18.39 14.67 3.55
CA ARG A 4 17.34 14.52 4.59
C ARG A 4 15.97 14.27 3.96
N GLU A 5 15.65 14.96 2.87
CA GLU A 5 14.39 14.74 2.15
C GLU A 5 14.30 13.31 1.57
N ALA A 6 15.41 12.81 1.01
CA ALA A 6 15.47 11.43 0.50
C ALA A 6 15.25 10.40 1.61
N LEU A 7 15.86 10.59 2.79
CA LEU A 7 15.68 9.72 3.95
C LEU A 7 14.23 9.72 4.43
N THR A 8 13.59 10.89 4.53
CA THR A 8 12.18 11.00 4.94
C THR A 8 11.26 10.29 3.95
N LEU A 9 11.48 10.45 2.64
CA LEU A 9 10.69 9.77 1.61
C LEU A 9 10.87 8.26 1.65
N ALA A 10 12.10 7.76 1.86
CA ALA A 10 12.36 6.34 2.03
C ALA A 10 11.61 5.79 3.26
N LEU A 11 11.68 6.50 4.40
CA LEU A 11 10.99 6.08 5.62
C LEU A 11 9.46 6.03 5.42
N VAL A 12 8.89 7.04 4.77
CA VAL A 12 7.45 7.08 4.42
C VAL A 12 7.08 5.92 3.50
N LEU A 13 7.92 5.61 2.51
CA LEU A 13 7.70 4.49 1.59
C LEU A 13 7.70 3.15 2.33
N PHE A 14 8.73 2.86 3.13
CA PHE A 14 8.84 1.61 3.87
C PHE A 14 7.73 1.45 4.91
N SER A 15 7.46 2.49 5.71
CA SER A 15 6.40 2.46 6.71
C SER A 15 5.01 2.25 6.09
N SER A 16 4.73 2.92 4.97
CA SER A 16 3.44 2.76 4.28
C SER A 16 3.30 1.38 3.66
N ALA A 17 4.36 0.85 3.03
CA ALA A 17 4.35 -0.51 2.49
C ALA A 17 4.07 -1.55 3.58
N SER A 18 4.68 -1.41 4.75
CA SER A 18 4.42 -2.27 5.91
C SER A 18 2.98 -2.18 6.43
N LEU A 19 2.35 -1.00 6.34
CA LEU A 19 0.94 -0.81 6.73
C LEU A 19 -0.05 -1.40 5.72
N PHE A 20 0.34 -1.51 4.44
CA PHE A 20 -0.48 -2.13 3.41
C PHE A 20 -0.46 -3.66 3.48
N LEU A 21 0.67 -4.23 3.90
CA LEU A 21 0.94 -5.67 3.86
C LEU A 21 -0.13 -6.55 4.56
N PRO A 22 -0.57 -6.25 5.81
CA PRO A 22 -1.50 -7.12 6.53
C PRO A 22 -2.86 -7.24 5.84
N PHE A 23 -3.35 -6.11 5.29
CA PHE A 23 -4.60 -6.08 4.54
C PHE A 23 -4.48 -6.91 3.25
N LEU A 24 -3.40 -6.72 2.49
CA LEU A 24 -3.19 -7.44 1.23
C LEU A 24 -3.00 -8.94 1.43
N LEU A 25 -2.35 -9.37 2.51
CA LEU A 25 -2.23 -10.79 2.87
C LEU A 25 -3.59 -11.42 3.14
N LYS A 26 -4.46 -10.78 3.94
CA LYS A 26 -5.83 -11.27 4.20
C LYS A 26 -6.64 -11.42 2.92
N VAL A 27 -6.57 -10.41 2.04
CA VAL A 27 -7.20 -10.44 0.73
C VAL A 27 -6.65 -11.59 -0.12
N GLY A 28 -5.33 -11.81 -0.09
CA GLY A 28 -4.66 -12.91 -0.79
C GLY A 28 -5.17 -14.28 -0.35
N PHE A 29 -5.36 -14.49 0.95
CA PHE A 29 -5.92 -15.73 1.51
C PHE A 29 -7.45 -15.86 1.35
N GLY A 30 -8.12 -14.87 0.77
CA GLY A 30 -9.55 -14.91 0.52
C GLY A 30 -10.42 -14.74 1.78
N GLU A 31 -9.87 -14.19 2.86
CA GLU A 31 -10.66 -13.86 4.04
C GLU A 31 -11.65 -12.73 3.71
N GLN A 32 -12.95 -13.02 3.81
CA GLN A 32 -14.02 -12.05 3.53
C GLN A 32 -14.64 -11.55 4.84
N GLY A 33 -14.44 -10.27 5.16
CA GLY A 33 -14.98 -9.62 6.35
C GLY A 33 -14.52 -8.17 6.49
N PHE A 34 -15.05 -7.45 7.49
CA PHE A 34 -14.54 -6.12 7.83
C PHE A 34 -13.10 -6.25 8.32
N ALA A 35 -12.15 -5.79 7.51
CA ALA A 35 -10.74 -5.81 7.83
C ALA A 35 -10.36 -4.46 8.47
N PRO A 36 -10.16 -4.37 9.80
CA PRO A 36 -9.67 -3.13 10.42
C PRO A 36 -8.33 -2.67 9.84
N GLU A 37 -7.56 -3.59 9.25
CA GLU A 37 -6.32 -3.29 8.51
C GLU A 37 -6.56 -2.37 7.32
N PHE A 38 -7.77 -2.37 6.74
CA PHE A 38 -8.14 -1.44 5.67
C PHE A 38 -8.08 0.02 6.16
N LEU A 39 -8.42 0.28 7.43
CA LEU A 39 -8.28 1.62 8.01
C LEU A 39 -6.81 2.06 8.07
N LEU A 40 -5.87 1.13 8.26
CA LEU A 40 -4.44 1.42 8.22
C LEU A 40 -3.99 1.80 6.81
N VAL A 41 -4.56 1.19 5.78
CA VAL A 41 -4.31 1.56 4.37
C VAL A 41 -4.78 2.99 4.10
N LEU A 42 -6.00 3.33 4.55
CA LEU A 42 -6.54 4.69 4.39
C LEU A 42 -5.71 5.72 5.17
N PHE A 43 -5.32 5.39 6.39
CA PHE A 43 -4.47 6.24 7.23
C PHE A 43 -3.08 6.46 6.59
N ALA A 44 -2.43 5.40 6.12
CA ALA A 44 -1.14 5.50 5.44
C ALA A 44 -1.24 6.36 4.18
N SER A 45 -2.32 6.20 3.40
CA SER A 45 -2.59 7.03 2.22
C SER A 45 -2.74 8.51 2.59
N TYR A 46 -3.51 8.81 3.64
CA TYR A 46 -3.61 10.17 4.18
C TYR A 46 -2.25 10.71 4.65
N ALA A 47 -1.48 9.91 5.38
CA ALA A 47 -0.16 10.31 5.90
C ALA A 47 0.85 10.60 4.78
N ILE A 48 0.88 9.79 3.71
CA ILE A 48 1.70 10.06 2.52
C ILE A 48 1.32 11.41 1.91
N GLY A 49 0.02 11.67 1.75
CA GLY A 49 -0.49 12.94 1.23
C GLY A 49 -0.04 14.11 2.10
N PHE A 50 -0.29 14.02 3.41
CA PHE A 50 0.01 15.06 4.37
C PHE A 50 1.51 15.39 4.46
N THR A 51 2.36 14.37 4.51
CA THR A 51 3.82 14.54 4.65
C THR A 51 4.46 15.11 3.39
N THR A 52 3.98 14.74 2.20
CA THR A 52 4.55 15.24 0.94
C THR A 52 3.98 16.60 0.54
N ALA A 53 2.71 16.87 0.85
CA ALA A 53 1.89 18.05 0.52
C ALA A 53 1.73 18.36 -0.99
N ARG A 54 2.61 17.84 -1.86
CA ARG A 54 2.49 17.93 -3.31
C ARG A 54 1.88 16.66 -3.87
N ILE A 55 0.71 16.79 -4.50
CA ILE A 55 -0.06 15.64 -4.99
C ILE A 55 0.74 14.74 -5.95
N SER A 56 1.56 15.30 -6.84
CA SER A 56 2.37 14.53 -7.78
C SER A 56 3.41 13.65 -7.07
N LYS A 57 4.08 14.18 -6.04
CA LYS A 57 5.03 13.43 -5.21
C LYS A 57 4.30 12.42 -4.33
N ALA A 58 3.18 12.80 -3.73
CA ALA A 58 2.33 11.91 -2.93
C ALA A 58 1.92 10.68 -3.75
N MET A 59 1.53 10.90 -5.00
CA MET A 59 1.13 9.84 -5.91
C MET A 59 2.26 8.87 -6.23
N ALA A 60 3.44 9.40 -6.56
CA ALA A 60 4.60 8.56 -6.84
C ALA A 60 4.99 7.70 -5.63
N VAL A 61 4.98 8.27 -4.42
CA VAL A 61 5.30 7.55 -3.18
C VAL A 61 4.24 6.49 -2.88
N PHE A 62 2.95 6.82 -3.04
CA PHE A 62 1.86 5.87 -2.86
C PHE A 62 1.98 4.69 -3.82
N LEU A 63 2.13 4.94 -5.12
CA LEU A 63 2.26 3.86 -6.12
C LEU A 63 3.48 2.98 -5.86
N ALA A 64 4.61 3.56 -5.48
CA ALA A 64 5.82 2.80 -5.16
C ALA A 64 5.63 1.94 -3.90
N ALA A 65 5.10 2.51 -2.81
CA ALA A 65 4.86 1.78 -1.57
C ALA A 65 3.81 0.68 -1.74
N TYR A 66 2.72 0.99 -2.45
CA TYR A 66 1.64 0.05 -2.71
C TYR A 66 2.06 -1.08 -3.64
N GLY A 67 2.75 -0.75 -4.74
CA GLY A 67 3.31 -1.75 -5.66
C GLY A 67 4.31 -2.67 -4.97
N LEU A 68 5.19 -2.12 -4.12
CA LEU A 68 6.10 -2.92 -3.30
C LEU A 68 5.33 -3.88 -2.38
N ALA A 69 4.28 -3.41 -1.71
CA ALA A 69 3.47 -4.24 -0.83
C ALA A 69 2.74 -5.37 -1.58
N VAL A 70 2.23 -5.11 -2.78
CA VAL A 70 1.62 -6.13 -3.64
C VAL A 70 2.65 -7.21 -4.02
N ILE A 71 3.84 -6.81 -4.49
CA ILE A 71 4.92 -7.74 -4.84
C ILE A 71 5.30 -8.59 -3.62
N LEU A 72 5.51 -7.96 -2.47
CA LEU A 72 5.85 -8.66 -1.23
C LEU A 72 4.75 -9.64 -0.81
N THR A 73 3.48 -9.27 -0.95
CA THR A 73 2.33 -10.13 -0.63
C THR A 73 2.36 -11.40 -1.48
N VAL A 74 2.54 -11.27 -2.79
CA VAL A 74 2.62 -12.43 -3.70
C VAL A 74 3.79 -13.34 -3.33
N GLN A 75 4.97 -12.78 -3.07
CA GLN A 75 6.17 -13.55 -2.70
C GLN A 75 6.02 -14.26 -1.34
N LEU A 76 5.43 -13.59 -0.35
CA LEU A 76 5.21 -14.14 0.99
C LEU A 76 4.18 -15.26 1.00
N ILE A 77 3.20 -15.23 0.10
CA ILE A 77 2.21 -16.29 -0.02
C ILE A 77 2.75 -17.47 -0.84
N ARG A 78 3.58 -17.20 -1.87
CA ARG A 78 4.16 -18.25 -2.71
C ARG A 78 5.11 -19.18 -1.95
N ALA A 79 6.01 -18.63 -1.13
CA ALA A 79 7.00 -19.42 -0.40
C ALA A 79 6.42 -20.58 0.44
N PRO A 80 5.38 -20.39 1.27
CA PRO A 80 4.75 -21.49 2.00
C PRO A 80 3.94 -22.44 1.10
N LEU A 81 3.34 -21.95 0.01
CA LEU A 81 2.59 -22.79 -0.93
C LEU A 81 3.51 -23.77 -1.67
N ASP A 82 4.65 -23.29 -2.13
CA ASP A 82 5.67 -24.12 -2.80
C ASP A 82 6.19 -25.21 -1.84
N ALA A 83 6.36 -24.88 -0.55
CA ALA A 83 6.80 -25.81 0.48
C ALA A 83 5.75 -26.88 0.84
N LEU A 84 4.45 -26.55 0.76
CA LEU A 84 3.36 -27.43 1.20
C LEU A 84 2.75 -28.28 0.08
N MET A 85 2.68 -27.75 -1.15
CA MET A 85 1.92 -28.37 -2.25
C MET A 85 2.77 -28.77 -3.46
N GLY A 86 4.06 -28.43 -3.44
CA GLY A 86 4.96 -28.56 -4.58
C GLY A 86 4.78 -27.44 -5.60
N THR A 87 5.80 -27.20 -6.42
CA THR A 87 5.91 -26.02 -7.31
C THR A 87 4.73 -25.85 -8.28
N LEU A 88 4.22 -26.95 -8.85
CA LEU A 88 3.16 -26.88 -9.86
C LEU A 88 1.80 -26.46 -9.27
N ASN A 89 1.50 -26.90 -8.05
CA ASN A 89 0.30 -26.50 -7.33
C ASN A 89 0.46 -25.11 -6.67
N GLY A 90 1.70 -24.78 -6.27
CA GLY A 90 2.07 -23.46 -5.76
C GLY A 90 1.84 -22.35 -6.79
N ASP A 91 2.20 -22.59 -8.06
CA ASP A 91 1.96 -21.64 -9.15
C ASP A 91 0.47 -21.40 -9.41
N LEU A 92 -0.36 -22.45 -9.41
CA LEU A 92 -1.81 -22.32 -9.58
C LEU A 92 -2.47 -21.53 -8.43
N ALA A 93 -2.05 -21.79 -7.19
CA ALA A 93 -2.54 -21.07 -6.02
C ALA A 93 -2.06 -19.60 -6.02
N ALA A 94 -0.82 -19.33 -6.44
CA ALA A 94 -0.28 -17.98 -6.57
C ALA A 94 -1.05 -17.13 -7.59
N ILE A 95 -1.51 -17.72 -8.70
CA ILE A 95 -2.35 -17.02 -9.70
C ILE A 95 -3.69 -16.57 -9.09
N VAL A 96 -4.33 -17.42 -8.27
CA VAL A 96 -5.60 -17.08 -7.62
C VAL A 96 -5.41 -15.95 -6.61
N VAL A 97 -4.32 -16.01 -5.83
CA VAL A 97 -3.92 -14.97 -4.88
C VAL A 97 -3.67 -13.66 -5.59
N GLU A 98 -2.87 -13.67 -6.66
CA GLU A 98 -2.54 -12.49 -7.45
C GLU A 98 -3.80 -11.85 -8.02
N ARG A 99 -4.72 -12.66 -8.58
CA ARG A 99 -6.02 -12.17 -9.06
C ARG A 99 -6.81 -11.48 -7.95
N ASN A 100 -6.92 -12.08 -6.76
CA ASN A 100 -7.69 -11.52 -5.65
C ASN A 100 -7.08 -10.21 -5.15
N VAL A 101 -5.76 -10.18 -4.99
CA VAL A 101 -5.00 -9.00 -4.56
C VAL A 101 -5.14 -7.89 -5.59
N LEU A 102 -4.92 -8.15 -6.88
CA LEU A 102 -5.01 -7.14 -7.94
C LEU A 102 -6.43 -6.61 -8.11
N PHE A 103 -7.43 -7.50 -8.13
CA PHE A 103 -8.83 -7.08 -8.28
C PHE A 103 -9.28 -6.20 -7.12
N THR A 104 -9.04 -6.62 -5.88
CA THR A 104 -9.39 -5.84 -4.69
C THR A 104 -8.62 -4.53 -4.64
N SER A 105 -7.34 -4.56 -5.03
CA SER A 105 -6.50 -3.37 -5.11
C SER A 105 -7.06 -2.33 -6.07
N LEU A 106 -7.45 -2.74 -7.28
CA LEU A 106 -7.91 -1.83 -8.32
C LEU A 106 -9.34 -1.34 -8.09
N VAL A 107 -10.22 -2.22 -7.61
CA VAL A 107 -11.65 -1.92 -7.51
C VAL A 107 -12.01 -1.23 -6.20
N VAL A 108 -11.37 -1.60 -5.09
CA VAL A 108 -11.76 -1.15 -3.74
C VAL A 108 -10.70 -0.25 -3.14
N VAL A 109 -9.46 -0.73 -3.06
CA VAL A 109 -8.42 -0.07 -2.27
C VAL A 109 -7.94 1.22 -2.92
N ALA A 110 -7.59 1.17 -4.20
CA ALA A 110 -7.03 2.31 -4.90
C ALA A 110 -7.99 3.50 -4.90
N PRO A 111 -9.27 3.39 -5.33
CA PRO A 111 -10.19 4.53 -5.38
C PRO A 111 -10.35 5.23 -4.02
N LEU A 112 -10.53 4.45 -2.95
CA LEU A 112 -10.69 5.00 -1.61
C LEU A 112 -9.38 5.60 -1.09
N SER A 113 -8.25 4.94 -1.33
CA SER A 113 -6.92 5.44 -0.94
C SER A 113 -6.57 6.74 -1.65
N PHE A 114 -6.95 6.90 -2.93
CA PHE A 114 -6.79 8.13 -3.69
C PHE A 114 -7.50 9.31 -3.03
N VAL A 115 -8.74 9.12 -2.56
CA VAL A 115 -9.49 10.17 -1.86
C VAL A 115 -8.76 10.62 -0.59
N PHE A 116 -8.31 9.67 0.23
CA PHE A 116 -7.58 9.97 1.46
C PHE A 116 -6.23 10.63 1.21
N LEU A 117 -5.52 10.20 0.16
CA LEU A 117 -4.27 10.81 -0.26
C LEU A 117 -4.45 12.27 -0.70
N VAL A 118 -5.48 12.55 -1.51
CA VAL A 118 -5.83 13.92 -1.94
C VAL A 118 -6.16 14.78 -0.72
N PHE A 119 -6.99 14.26 0.18
CA PHE A 119 -7.35 14.96 1.40
C PHE A 119 -6.14 15.26 2.30
N GLY A 120 -5.23 14.28 2.44
CA GLY A 120 -3.96 14.43 3.13
C GLY A 120 -3.09 15.52 2.50
N ALA A 121 -2.91 15.47 1.18
CA ALA A 121 -2.10 16.45 0.45
C ALA A 121 -2.66 17.87 0.60
N TYR A 122 -3.98 18.04 0.48
CA TYR A 122 -4.65 19.32 0.69
C TYR A 122 -4.43 19.88 2.11
N ARG A 123 -4.58 19.03 3.12
CA ARG A 123 -4.36 19.39 4.53
C ARG A 123 -2.89 19.76 4.79
N GLY A 124 -1.95 18.98 4.25
CA GLY A 124 -0.51 19.23 4.40
C GLY A 124 -0.09 20.56 3.75
N GLU A 125 -0.59 20.86 2.56
CA GLU A 125 -0.33 22.12 1.87
C GLU A 125 -0.92 23.32 2.64
N SER A 126 -2.14 23.16 3.16
CA SER A 126 -2.80 24.20 3.98
C SER A 126 -2.04 24.50 5.27
N ALA A 127 -1.46 23.49 5.93
CA ALA A 127 -0.65 23.67 7.13
C ALA A 127 0.63 24.46 6.81
N ARG A 128 1.34 24.11 5.74
CA ARG A 128 2.58 24.80 5.31
C ARG A 128 2.35 26.26 4.92
N ARG A 129 1.16 26.60 4.43
CA ARG A 129 0.80 27.98 4.10
C ARG A 129 0.53 28.84 5.32
N LYS A 130 0.09 28.25 6.44
CA LYS A 130 -0.14 28.96 7.71
C LYS A 130 1.16 29.27 8.46
N GLU A 131 2.22 28.51 8.21
CA GLU A 131 3.54 28.68 8.82
C GLU A 131 4.43 29.68 8.06
N ARG A 132 3.99 30.17 6.89
CA ARG A 132 4.66 31.20 6.08
C ARG A 132 3.99 32.54 6.27
#